data_AF-A0A257NFE9-F1
#
_entry.id   AF-A0A257NFE9-F1
#
_cell.length_a   1.000
_cell.length_b   1.000
_cell.length_c   1.000
_cell.angle_alpha   90.00
_cell.angle_beta   90.00
_cell.angle_gamma   90.00
#
_symmetry.space_group_name_H-M   'P 1'
#
loop_
_entity.id
_entity.type
_entity.pdbx_description
1 polymer ?
#
loop_
_entity_poly.entity_id
_entity_poly.type
_entity_poly.pdbx_seq_one_letter_code
_entity_poly.pdbx_strand_id
1 'polypeptide(L)'
;MFGVLFLCLFSVGVFAETSIAILDFELSDVTLAPGIPAEIERTGSIKAMLEGELKRAGYKIIAVNLDAQHEATAGFGYLFNHNDVAAELAKKAGADYVLVGRLHKPSFLFAYIMGHLIKTNDGGLIENYVVETKGGDKKLTLKAVETLAEKIDENLDNIYTTPPPSRTVGLSDTSAG
;
A
#
# COMPACT_ATOMS: atom_id res chain seq x y z
N MET A 1 -30.09 19.20 -53.01
CA MET A 1 -29.88 17.92 -52.32
C MET A 1 -28.84 18.16 -51.24
N PHE A 2 -29.26 18.53 -50.02
CA PHE A 2 -28.34 18.82 -48.90
C PHE A 2 -28.36 17.60 -47.97
N GLY A 3 -27.27 16.83 -47.99
CA GLY A 3 -27.06 15.71 -47.07
C GLY A 3 -26.47 16.23 -45.77
N VAL A 4 -27.22 16.10 -44.67
CA VAL A 4 -26.72 16.37 -43.32
C VAL A 4 -26.01 15.10 -42.84
N LEU A 5 -24.68 15.18 -42.71
CA LEU A 5 -23.86 14.13 -42.11
C LEU A 5 -23.90 14.29 -40.58
N PHE A 6 -24.65 13.43 -39.91
CA PHE A 6 -24.75 13.39 -38.45
C PHE A 6 -23.59 12.54 -37.89
N LEU A 7 -22.55 13.20 -37.37
CA LEU A 7 -21.39 12.54 -36.77
C LEU A 7 -21.68 12.25 -35.29
N CYS A 8 -22.11 11.03 -34.96
CA CYS A 8 -22.24 10.56 -33.58
C CYS A 8 -20.85 10.39 -32.95
N LEU A 9 -20.45 11.34 -32.10
CA LEU A 9 -19.31 11.19 -31.20
C LEU A 9 -19.68 10.20 -30.08
N PHE A 10 -19.34 8.92 -30.26
CA PHE A 10 -19.29 7.98 -29.15
C PHE A 10 -18.08 8.32 -28.29
N SER A 11 -18.28 9.07 -27.20
CA SER A 11 -17.29 9.17 -26.13
C SER A 11 -17.22 7.82 -25.42
N VAL A 12 -16.30 6.95 -25.85
CA VAL A 12 -15.82 5.87 -24.98
C VAL A 12 -15.11 6.55 -23.80
N GLY A 13 -15.72 6.47 -22.62
CA GLY A 13 -15.05 6.87 -21.39
C GLY A 13 -13.84 5.98 -21.18
N VAL A 14 -12.66 6.48 -21.52
CA VAL A 14 -11.42 5.87 -21.05
C VAL A 14 -11.40 6.11 -19.54
N PHE A 15 -11.72 5.08 -18.76
CA PHE A 15 -11.41 5.08 -17.33
C PHE A 15 -9.89 5.09 -17.23
N ALA A 16 -9.34 6.21 -16.76
CA ALA A 16 -7.93 6.29 -16.46
C ALA A 16 -7.62 5.29 -15.34
N GLU A 17 -6.57 4.49 -15.53
CA GLU A 17 -6.08 3.54 -14.52
C GLU A 17 -5.73 4.30 -13.23
N THR A 18 -6.35 3.91 -12.11
CA THR A 18 -6.14 4.56 -10.81
C THR A 18 -4.67 4.45 -10.41
N SER A 19 -4.05 5.60 -10.12
CA SER A 19 -2.64 5.67 -9.79
C SER A 19 -2.38 5.96 -8.32
N ILE A 20 -1.49 5.18 -7.71
CA ILE A 20 -1.17 5.28 -6.28
C ILE A 20 0.33 5.33 -6.06
N ALA A 21 0.76 6.29 -5.24
CA ALA A 21 2.10 6.33 -4.66
C ALA A 21 2.10 5.66 -3.28
N ILE A 22 3.11 4.83 -3.00
CA ILE A 22 3.28 4.22 -1.68
C ILE A 22 4.61 4.69 -1.12
N LEU A 23 4.53 5.43 -0.01
CA LEU A 23 5.72 5.92 0.68
C LEU A 23 6.37 4.80 1.48
N ASP A 24 7.66 4.94 1.77
CA ASP A 24 8.35 4.00 2.65
C ASP A 24 7.68 3.98 4.04
N PHE A 25 7.52 2.77 4.60
CA PHE A 25 6.88 2.58 5.89
C PHE A 25 7.82 2.97 7.03
N GLU A 26 7.30 3.70 8.02
CA GLU A 26 8.04 3.98 9.25
C GLU A 26 7.92 2.82 10.24
N LEU A 27 9.01 2.51 10.96
CA LEU A 27 8.98 1.57 12.09
C LEU A 27 8.73 2.33 13.40
N SER A 28 7.59 2.09 14.02
CA SER A 28 7.24 2.54 15.37
C SER A 28 7.36 1.36 16.35
N ASP A 29 8.58 1.05 16.78
CA ASP A 29 8.82 0.00 17.78
C ASP A 29 8.88 0.62 19.18
N VAL A 30 7.87 0.34 20.01
CA VAL A 30 7.79 0.84 21.40
C VAL A 30 8.06 -0.26 22.43
N THR A 31 8.60 -1.39 21.97
CA THR A 31 9.06 -2.47 22.87
C THR A 31 10.39 -2.10 23.54
N LEU A 32 10.86 -2.95 24.45
CA LEU A 32 12.15 -2.80 25.13
C LEU A 32 13.36 -3.05 24.21
N ALA A 33 13.16 -3.46 22.96
CA ALA A 33 14.22 -3.71 21.98
C ALA A 33 13.91 -3.03 20.63
N PRO A 34 13.87 -1.69 20.58
CA PRO A 34 13.54 -0.97 19.36
C PRO A 34 14.69 -1.05 18.33
N GLY A 35 14.33 -1.02 17.05
CA GLY A 35 15.30 -0.87 15.95
C GLY A 35 16.17 -2.11 15.69
N ILE A 36 15.73 -3.31 16.07
CA ILE A 36 16.45 -4.53 15.71
C ILE A 36 16.49 -4.71 14.18
N PRO A 37 17.60 -5.20 13.59
CA PRO A 37 17.75 -5.30 12.14
C PRO A 37 16.61 -6.05 11.43
N ALA A 38 16.11 -7.12 12.05
CA ALA A 38 15.00 -7.90 11.51
C ALA A 38 13.70 -7.09 11.39
N GLU A 39 13.40 -6.18 12.31
CA GLU A 39 12.20 -5.33 12.24
C GLU A 39 12.35 -4.20 11.23
N ILE A 40 13.57 -3.68 11.06
CA ILE A 40 13.89 -2.71 10.01
C ILE A 40 13.71 -3.36 8.63
N GLU A 41 14.26 -4.56 8.43
CA GLU A 41 14.11 -5.32 7.18
C GLU A 41 12.63 -5.65 6.92
N ARG A 42 11.92 -6.13 7.94
CA ARG A 42 10.48 -6.42 7.84
C ARG A 42 9.71 -5.18 7.42
N THR A 43 9.93 -4.03 8.05
CA THR A 43 9.26 -2.77 7.72
C THR A 43 9.55 -2.34 6.28
N GLY A 44 10.82 -2.34 5.87
CA GLY A 44 11.23 -1.98 4.51
C GLY A 44 10.65 -2.89 3.44
N SER A 45 10.32 -4.15 3.78
CA SER A 45 9.72 -5.09 2.83
C SER A 45 8.22 -4.85 2.56
N ILE A 46 7.50 -4.16 3.45
CA ILE A 46 6.04 -4.00 3.37
C ILE A 46 5.62 -3.26 2.10
N LYS A 47 6.32 -2.17 1.76
CA LYS A 47 6.04 -1.38 0.55
C LYS A 47 6.09 -2.25 -0.71
N ALA A 48 7.17 -2.99 -0.91
CA ALA A 48 7.32 -3.82 -2.09
C ALA A 48 6.27 -4.95 -2.17
N MET A 49 5.89 -5.53 -1.03
CA MET A 49 4.78 -6.50 -0.98
C MET A 49 3.46 -5.86 -1.41
N LEU A 50 3.14 -4.69 -0.86
CA LEU A 50 1.89 -4.00 -1.13
C LEU A 50 1.80 -3.49 -2.58
N GLU A 51 2.89 -2.93 -3.11
CA GLU A 51 2.98 -2.61 -4.53
C GLU A 51 2.72 -3.84 -5.39
N GLY A 52 3.24 -5.01 -4.99
CA GLY A 52 3.01 -6.26 -5.68
C GLY A 52 1.54 -6.68 -5.70
N GLU A 53 0.82 -6.50 -4.59
CA GLU A 53 -0.62 -6.80 -4.52
C GLU A 53 -1.43 -5.85 -5.41
N LEU A 54 -1.21 -4.54 -5.27
CA LEU A 54 -1.97 -3.53 -5.99
C LEU A 54 -1.68 -3.53 -7.50
N LYS A 55 -0.43 -3.79 -7.93
CA LYS A 55 -0.12 -4.02 -9.36
C LYS A 55 -0.91 -5.20 -9.94
N ARG A 56 -1.08 -6.28 -9.17
CA ARG A 56 -1.88 -7.43 -9.63
C ARG A 56 -3.36 -7.13 -9.69
N ALA A 57 -3.85 -6.20 -8.87
CA ALA A 57 -5.23 -5.71 -8.95
C ALA A 57 -5.48 -4.85 -10.19
N GLY A 58 -4.42 -4.25 -10.76
CA GLY A 58 -4.52 -3.33 -11.90
C GLY A 58 -4.30 -1.86 -11.56
N TYR A 59 -3.75 -1.56 -10.38
CA TYR A 59 -3.36 -0.19 -10.03
C TYR A 59 -2.02 0.20 -10.66
N LYS A 60 -1.94 1.46 -11.10
CA LYS A 60 -0.69 2.06 -11.57
C LYS A 60 0.13 2.56 -10.38
N ILE A 61 1.21 1.86 -10.04
CA ILE A 61 2.10 2.30 -8.97
C ILE A 61 3.03 3.40 -9.46
N ILE A 62 2.98 4.55 -8.78
CA ILE A 62 3.82 5.71 -9.04
C ILE A 62 4.96 5.74 -8.05
N ALA A 63 6.20 5.74 -8.56
CA ALA A 63 7.38 5.86 -7.73
C ALA A 63 7.55 7.32 -7.24
N VAL A 64 7.71 7.48 -5.93
CA VAL A 64 8.17 8.74 -5.33
C VAL A 64 9.67 8.63 -5.08
N ASN A 65 10.41 9.65 -5.47
CA ASN A 65 11.85 9.72 -5.23
C ASN A 65 12.13 9.70 -3.71
N LEU A 66 13.03 8.83 -3.27
CA LEU A 66 13.30 8.62 -1.86
C LEU A 66 13.92 9.85 -1.20
N ASP A 67 14.82 10.56 -1.88
CA ASP A 67 15.41 11.79 -1.37
C ASP A 67 14.34 12.88 -1.18
N ALA A 68 13.40 13.01 -2.12
CA ALA A 68 12.26 13.92 -1.99
C ALA A 68 11.34 13.54 -0.82
N GLN A 69 11.13 12.25 -0.56
CA GLN A 69 10.39 11.80 0.62
C GLN A 69 11.16 12.15 1.91
N HIS A 70 12.47 11.94 1.96
CA HIS A 70 13.31 12.31 3.10
C HIS A 70 13.32 13.82 3.35
N GLU A 71 13.45 14.64 2.30
CA GLU A 71 13.38 16.10 2.38
C GLU A 71 12.02 16.60 2.91
N ALA A 72 10.93 15.93 2.53
CA ALA A 72 9.59 16.22 3.02
C ALA A 72 9.36 15.74 4.47
N THR A 73 10.25 14.91 5.02
CA THR A 73 10.13 14.33 6.36
C THR A 73 10.83 15.20 7.39
N ALA A 74 10.06 15.98 8.16
CA ALA A 74 10.59 16.82 9.24
C ALA A 74 10.81 16.08 10.59
N GLY A 75 10.82 14.75 10.55
CA GLY A 75 11.00 13.89 11.73
C GLY A 75 10.11 12.65 11.69
N PHE A 76 10.34 11.73 12.63
CA PHE A 76 9.54 10.51 12.77
C PHE A 76 8.05 10.84 12.91
N GLY A 77 7.23 10.24 12.05
CA GLY A 77 5.79 10.42 12.02
C GLY A 77 5.31 11.70 11.37
N TYR A 78 6.20 12.52 10.80
CA TYR A 78 5.80 13.76 10.18
C TYR A 78 4.83 13.53 9.03
N LEU A 79 5.23 12.76 8.01
CA LEU A 79 4.37 12.48 6.85
C LEU A 79 3.10 11.71 7.22
N PHE A 80 3.15 10.87 8.27
CA PHE A 80 2.00 10.13 8.75
C PHE A 80 0.94 11.05 9.40
N ASN A 81 1.37 12.17 9.98
CA ASN A 81 0.48 13.13 10.66
C ASN A 81 0.13 14.35 9.78
N HIS A 82 0.72 14.49 8.59
CA HIS A 82 0.54 15.64 7.69
C HIS A 82 0.12 15.18 6.29
N ASN A 83 -1.19 14.95 6.14
CA ASN A 83 -1.77 14.45 4.89
C ASN A 83 -1.55 15.40 3.71
N ASP A 84 -1.58 16.71 3.97
CA ASP A 84 -1.32 17.77 3.00
C ASP A 84 0.09 17.66 2.39
N VAL A 85 1.11 17.43 3.23
CA VAL A 85 2.49 17.27 2.78
C VAL A 85 2.66 15.99 1.97
N ALA A 86 2.08 14.88 2.43
CA ALA A 86 2.12 13.62 1.71
C ALA A 86 1.39 13.71 0.35
N ALA A 87 0.24 14.38 0.30
CA ALA A 87 -0.52 14.62 -0.91
C ALA A 87 0.27 15.45 -1.93
N GLU A 88 0.90 16.55 -1.49
CA GLU A 88 1.72 17.40 -2.37
C GLU A 88 2.96 16.67 -2.90
N LEU A 89 3.58 15.80 -2.09
CA LEU A 89 4.69 14.97 -2.54
C LEU A 89 4.28 14.02 -3.67
N ALA A 90 3.15 13.31 -3.50
CA ALA A 90 2.66 12.35 -4.50
C ALA A 90 2.04 13.02 -5.73
N LYS A 91 1.41 14.19 -5.56
CA LYS A 91 0.90 15.02 -6.65
C LYS A 91 2.02 15.45 -7.60
N LYS A 92 3.17 15.85 -7.05
CA LYS A 92 4.37 16.17 -7.85
C LYS A 92 4.89 14.96 -8.65
N ALA A 93 4.69 13.75 -8.13
CA ALA A 93 5.02 12.50 -8.84
C ALA A 93 3.93 12.06 -9.84
N GLY A 94 2.74 12.70 -9.82
CA GLY A 94 1.64 12.41 -10.73
C GLY A 94 0.76 11.23 -10.32
N ALA A 95 0.64 10.95 -9.01
CA ALA A 95 -0.30 9.95 -8.49
C ALA A 95 -1.66 10.59 -8.12
N ASP A 96 -2.74 9.83 -8.26
CA ASP A 96 -4.09 10.23 -7.82
C ASP A 96 -4.26 10.06 -6.31
N TYR A 97 -3.58 9.06 -5.74
CA TYR A 97 -3.60 8.73 -4.32
C TYR A 97 -2.19 8.54 -3.78
N VAL A 98 -2.04 8.73 -2.47
CA VAL A 98 -0.85 8.36 -1.71
C VAL A 98 -1.21 7.55 -0.49
N LEU A 99 -0.44 6.50 -0.24
CA LEU A 99 -0.49 5.76 1.02
C LEU A 99 0.74 6.10 1.86
N VAL A 100 0.50 6.60 3.07
CA VAL A 100 1.55 6.77 4.08
C VAL A 100 1.45 5.63 5.09
N GLY A 101 2.51 4.83 5.17
CA GLY A 101 2.53 3.60 5.93
C GLY A 101 3.33 3.67 7.23
N ARG A 102 2.90 2.90 8.23
CA ARG A 102 3.67 2.67 9.48
C ARG A 102 3.50 1.23 9.94
N LEU A 103 4.60 0.60 10.34
CA LEU A 103 4.57 -0.61 11.15
C LEU A 103 4.66 -0.22 12.63
N HIS A 104 3.56 -0.35 13.37
CA HIS A 104 3.53 -0.08 14.80
C HIS A 104 3.64 -1.37 15.60
N LYS A 105 4.73 -1.54 16.35
CA LYS A 105 5.04 -2.74 17.13
C LYS A 105 4.99 -2.40 18.63
N PRO A 106 3.82 -2.55 19.28
CA PRO A 106 3.68 -2.34 20.72
C PRO A 106 4.11 -3.55 21.56
N SER A 107 4.24 -4.73 20.96
CA SER A 107 4.62 -5.95 21.66
C SER A 107 5.50 -6.86 20.80
N PHE A 108 6.04 -7.92 21.40
CA PHE A 108 6.72 -9.00 20.66
C PHE A 108 5.75 -10.00 20.03
N LEU A 109 4.47 -9.97 20.40
CA LEU A 109 3.46 -10.95 19.98
C LEU A 109 2.68 -10.50 18.75
N PHE A 110 2.56 -9.19 18.53
CA PHE A 110 1.83 -8.61 17.41
C PHE A 110 2.34 -7.21 17.08
N ALA A 111 2.10 -6.82 15.84
CA ALA A 111 2.30 -5.48 15.33
C ALA A 111 1.11 -5.09 14.44
N TYR A 112 0.99 -3.80 14.15
CA TYR A 112 -0.04 -3.25 13.28
C TYR A 112 0.61 -2.63 12.04
N ILE A 113 0.18 -3.07 10.87
CA ILE A 113 0.41 -2.35 9.62
C ILE A 113 -0.68 -1.29 9.52
N MET A 114 -0.28 -0.03 9.63
CA MET A 114 -1.17 1.13 9.54
C MET A 114 -0.94 1.83 8.21
N GLY A 115 -2.00 2.40 7.64
CA GLY A 115 -1.93 3.13 6.38
C GLY A 115 -2.95 4.26 6.32
N HIS A 116 -2.51 5.47 5.96
CA HIS A 116 -3.39 6.59 5.63
C HIS A 116 -3.48 6.71 4.12
N LEU A 117 -4.67 6.45 3.56
CA LEU A 117 -4.93 6.65 2.13
C LEU A 117 -5.46 8.05 1.91
N ILE A 118 -4.74 8.83 1.11
CA ILE A 118 -4.99 10.25 0.94
C ILE A 118 -5.15 10.54 -0.55
N LYS A 119 -6.14 11.37 -0.88
CA LYS A 119 -6.37 11.87 -2.24
C LYS A 119 -5.42 13.03 -2.52
N THR A 120 -4.69 12.99 -3.63
CA THR A 120 -3.60 13.96 -3.88
C THR A 120 -4.10 15.33 -4.34
N ASN A 121 -5.31 15.42 -4.89
CA ASN A 121 -5.88 16.66 -5.42
C ASN A 121 -6.11 17.72 -4.32
N ASP A 122 -6.63 17.29 -3.16
CA ASP A 122 -7.10 18.15 -2.07
C ASP A 122 -6.54 17.76 -0.70
N GLY A 123 -5.74 16.68 -0.61
CA GLY A 123 -5.18 16.17 0.64
C GLY A 123 -6.20 15.48 1.53
N GLY A 124 -7.39 15.18 1.02
CA GLY A 124 -8.46 14.51 1.74
C GLY A 124 -8.07 13.10 2.15
N LEU A 125 -8.21 12.81 3.45
CA LEU A 125 -8.07 11.47 3.98
C LEU A 125 -9.28 10.62 3.57
N ILE A 126 -9.03 9.54 2.83
CA ILE A 126 -10.06 8.57 2.46
C ILE A 126 -10.32 7.62 3.63
N GLU A 127 -9.27 7.04 4.20
CA GLU A 127 -9.38 6.08 5.31
C GLU A 127 -8.06 5.91 6.07
N ASN A 128 -8.18 5.51 7.34
CA ASN A 128 -7.12 5.04 8.22
C ASN A 128 -7.22 3.53 8.42
N TYR A 129 -6.33 2.78 7.80
CA TYR A 129 -6.28 1.33 7.95
C TYR A 129 -5.44 0.92 9.16
N VAL A 130 -5.90 -0.13 9.85
CA VAL A 130 -5.15 -0.84 10.89
C VAL A 130 -5.32 -2.34 10.64
N VAL A 131 -4.23 -3.02 10.34
CA VAL A 131 -4.22 -4.48 10.15
C VAL A 131 -3.22 -5.12 11.10
N GLU A 132 -3.68 -6.06 11.92
CA GLU A 132 -2.80 -6.80 12.82
C GLU A 132 -1.99 -7.87 12.07
N THR A 133 -0.71 -8.00 12.42
CA THR A 133 0.13 -9.15 12.09
C THR A 133 0.71 -9.74 13.37
N LYS A 134 0.73 -11.07 13.46
CA LYS A 134 1.25 -11.78 14.63
C LYS A 134 2.74 -12.06 14.47
N GLY A 135 3.50 -11.78 15.54
CA GLY A 135 4.94 -11.95 15.58
C GLY A 135 5.68 -11.17 14.48
N GLY A 136 6.86 -11.66 14.12
CA GLY A 136 7.73 -11.12 13.06
C GLY A 136 7.78 -12.00 11.80
N ASP A 137 6.90 -13.00 11.67
CA ASP A 137 6.94 -13.94 10.54
C ASP A 137 6.58 -13.25 9.21
N LYS A 138 7.35 -13.59 8.16
CA LYS A 138 7.20 -12.98 6.82
C LYS A 138 5.89 -13.38 6.13
N LYS A 139 5.41 -14.62 6.32
CA LYS A 139 4.14 -15.07 5.72
C LYS A 139 2.95 -14.39 6.39
N LEU A 140 2.98 -14.24 7.71
CA LEU A 140 1.94 -13.51 8.45
C LEU A 140 1.94 -12.02 8.09
N THR A 141 3.12 -11.43 7.92
CA THR A 141 3.26 -10.06 7.42
C THR A 141 2.66 -9.92 6.02
N LEU A 142 2.94 -10.85 5.10
CA LEU A 142 2.32 -10.85 3.77
C LEU A 142 0.78 -10.97 3.85
N LYS A 143 0.23 -11.82 4.71
CA LYS A 143 -1.23 -11.91 4.90
C LYS A 143 -1.86 -10.62 5.40
N ALA A 144 -1.19 -9.92 6.31
CA ALA A 144 -1.62 -8.58 6.71
C ALA A 144 -1.54 -7.57 5.56
N VAL A 145 -0.52 -7.66 4.70
CA VAL A 145 -0.40 -6.82 3.49
C VAL A 145 -1.51 -7.11 2.47
N GLU A 146 -1.84 -8.37 2.21
CA GLU A 146 -2.97 -8.76 1.36
C GLU A 146 -4.29 -8.17 1.89
N THR A 147 -4.51 -8.25 3.22
CA THR A 147 -5.69 -7.67 3.87
C THR A 147 -5.71 -6.14 3.74
N LEU A 148 -4.55 -5.48 3.83
CA LEU A 148 -4.43 -4.04 3.61
C LEU A 148 -4.75 -3.68 2.15
N ALA A 149 -4.27 -4.46 1.17
CA ALA A 149 -4.57 -4.25 -0.24
C ALA A 149 -6.06 -4.38 -0.54
N GLU A 150 -6.73 -5.39 0.04
CA GLU A 150 -8.18 -5.57 -0.05
C GLU A 150 -8.94 -4.35 0.47
N LYS A 151 -8.58 -3.84 1.66
CA LYS A 151 -9.21 -2.64 2.24
C LYS A 151 -8.98 -1.36 1.43
N ILE A 152 -7.79 -1.20 0.86
CA ILE A 152 -7.49 -0.08 -0.05
C ILE A 152 -8.39 -0.17 -1.28
N ASP A 153 -8.51 -1.36 -1.85
CA ASP A 153 -9.28 -1.59 -3.07
C ASP A 153 -10.79 -1.42 -2.86
N GLU A 154 -11.34 -1.87 -1.73
CA GLU A 154 -12.75 -1.64 -1.34
C GLU A 154 -13.13 -0.14 -1.36
N ASN A 155 -12.17 0.73 -1.06
CA ASN A 155 -12.36 2.18 -1.01
C ASN A 155 -12.04 2.90 -2.34
N LEU A 156 -11.49 2.18 -3.33
CA LEU A 156 -11.10 2.72 -4.62
C LEU A 156 -11.96 2.08 -5.72
N ASP A 157 -11.44 1.07 -6.42
CA ASP A 157 -12.05 0.53 -7.63
C ASP A 157 -12.80 -0.80 -7.39
N ASN A 158 -12.60 -1.44 -6.22
CA ASN A 158 -13.21 -2.71 -5.83
C ASN A 158 -12.99 -3.83 -6.87
N ILE A 159 -11.74 -3.97 -7.34
CA ILE A 159 -11.29 -4.90 -8.39
C ILE A 159 -10.27 -5.94 -7.91
N TYR A 160 -9.77 -5.82 -6.68
CA TYR A 160 -8.78 -6.72 -6.12
C TYR A 160 -9.42 -8.06 -5.75
N THR A 161 -8.67 -9.13 -6.03
CA THR A 161 -9.00 -10.47 -5.58
C THR A 161 -7.81 -11.03 -4.84
N THR A 162 -7.99 -11.28 -3.55
CA THR A 162 -6.96 -11.84 -2.68
C THR A 162 -6.42 -13.15 -3.25
N PRO A 163 -5.08 -13.31 -3.38
CA PRO A 163 -4.49 -14.54 -3.88
C PRO A 163 -4.91 -15.75 -3.04
N PRO A 164 -5.11 -16.93 -3.66
CA PRO A 164 -5.38 -18.14 -2.91
C PRO A 164 -4.22 -18.44 -1.94
N PRO A 165 -4.49 -19.02 -0.76
CA PRO A 165 -3.43 -19.37 0.18
C PRO A 165 -2.41 -20.30 -0.51
N SER A 166 -1.14 -19.90 -0.49
CA SER A 166 -0.05 -20.72 -1.03
C SER A 166 0.00 -22.04 -0.27
N ARG A 167 -0.45 -23.12 -0.90
CA ARG A 167 -0.28 -24.48 -0.37
C ARG A 167 1.21 -24.77 -0.33
N THR A 168 1.84 -24.60 0.83
CA THR A 168 3.12 -25.25 1.07
C THR A 168 2.81 -26.74 1.19
N VAL A 169 3.23 -27.55 0.22
CA VAL A 169 3.17 -29.02 0.27
C VAL A 169 3.85 -29.46 1.57
N GLY A 170 3.07 -29.92 2.53
CA GLY A 170 3.55 -30.54 3.76
C GLY A 170 3.67 -32.04 3.55
N LEU A 171 4.91 -32.51 3.45
CA LEU A 171 5.41 -33.82 3.92
C LEU A 171 4.46 -35.02 3.86
N SER A 172 4.56 -35.82 2.79
CA SER A 172 4.52 -37.29 2.91
C SER A 172 5.15 -38.01 1.71
N ASP A 173 6.37 -37.63 1.32
CA ASP A 173 7.25 -38.53 0.56
C ASP A 173 8.20 -39.21 1.56
N THR A 174 7.64 -40.03 2.45
CA THR A 174 8.39 -41.08 3.16
C THR A 174 7.42 -42.09 3.76
N SER A 175 7.06 -43.10 2.98
CA SER A 175 6.91 -44.45 3.51
C SER A 175 7.19 -45.42 2.37
N ALA A 176 8.31 -46.14 2.52
CA ALA A 176 8.58 -47.36 1.81
C ALA A 176 7.40 -48.35 1.93
N GLY A 177 7.16 -49.07 0.86
CA GLY A 177 6.27 -50.23 0.74
C GLY A 177 6.53 -50.90 -0.59
#